data_AF-A0A536TKA1-F1
#
_entry.id   AF-A0A536TKA1-F1
#
_cell.length_a   1.000
_cell.length_b   1.000
_cell.length_c   1.000
_cell.angle_alpha   90.00
_cell.angle_beta   90.00
_cell.angle_gamma   90.00
#
_symmetry.space_group_name_H-M   'P 1'
#
loop_
_entity.id
_entity.type
_entity.pdbx_description
1 polymer ?
#
loop_
_entity_poly.entity_id
_entity_poly.type
_entity_poly.pdbx_seq_one_letter_code
_entity_poly.pdbx_strand_id
1 'polypeptide(L)' 'DRGTLFGLQSNGRTEAILMSLPPIVQWRYDWHPDPGSAEAKLYSDFLTARDWIG' A
#
# COMPACT_ATOMS: atom_id res chain seq x y z
N ASP A 1 1.76 -8.60 -3.63
CA ASP A 1 2.49 -8.73 -4.90
C ASP A 1 2.89 -10.20 -5.12
N ARG A 2 2.59 -10.79 -6.29
CA ARG A 2 2.89 -12.21 -6.57
C ARG A 2 4.40 -12.46 -6.75
N GLY A 3 5.12 -11.48 -7.32
CA GLY A 3 6.56 -11.57 -7.56
C GLY A 3 7.36 -11.59 -6.26
N THR A 4 7.01 -10.73 -5.30
CA THR A 4 7.61 -10.71 -3.96
C THR A 4 7.47 -12.06 -3.25
N LEU A 5 6.26 -12.64 -3.21
CA LEU A 5 6.03 -13.93 -2.54
C LEU A 5 6.82 -15.06 -3.19
N PHE A 6 6.74 -15.19 -4.52
CA PHE A 6 7.48 -16.20 -5.26
C PHE A 6 8.99 -16.05 -5.05
N GLY A 7 9.53 -14.83 -5.19
CA GLY A 7 10.97 -14.57 -5.08
C GLY A 7 11.53 -14.91 -3.70
N LEU A 8 10.78 -14.68 -2.62
CA LEU A 8 11.20 -15.08 -1.26
C LEU A 8 11.14 -16.61 -1.08
N GLN A 9 10.12 -17.27 -1.61
CA GLN A 9 9.95 -18.73 -1.51
C GLN A 9 10.93 -19.51 -2.41
N SER A 10 11.35 -18.94 -3.54
CA SER A 10 12.28 -19.55 -4.48
C SER A 10 13.75 -19.18 -4.22
N ASN A 11 14.08 -18.68 -3.03
CA ASN A 11 15.44 -18.28 -2.63
C ASN A 11 16.10 -17.24 -3.56
N GLY A 12 15.32 -16.27 -4.05
CA GLY A 12 15.81 -15.13 -4.82
C GLY A 12 16.60 -14.13 -3.95
N ARG A 13 17.13 -13.08 -4.58
CA ARG A 13 17.93 -12.05 -3.87
C ARG A 13 17.04 -11.16 -3.01
N THR A 14 16.97 -11.46 -1.72
CA THR A 14 16.09 -10.80 -0.74
C THR A 14 16.23 -9.28 -0.72
N GLU A 15 17.45 -8.75 -0.76
CA GLU A 15 17.68 -7.29 -0.75
C GLU A 15 17.06 -6.63 -1.97
N ALA A 16 17.12 -7.28 -3.14
CA ALA A 16 16.51 -6.77 -4.35
C ALA A 16 14.98 -6.87 -4.31
N ILE A 17 14.45 -7.98 -3.76
CA ILE A 17 13.00 -8.23 -3.64
C ILE A 17 12.35 -7.22 -2.69
N LEU A 18 13.02 -6.90 -1.58
CA LEU A 18 12.49 -6.01 -0.53
C LEU A 18 12.84 -4.53 -0.74
N MET A 19 13.54 -4.15 -1.81
CA MET A 19 13.77 -2.73 -2.15
C MET A 19 12.48 -1.93 -2.35
N SER A 20 11.36 -2.59 -2.63
CA SER A 20 10.05 -1.95 -2.78
C SER A 20 9.44 -1.50 -1.45
N LEU A 21 9.98 -1.94 -0.31
CA LEU A 21 9.52 -1.50 1.00
C LEU A 21 9.93 -0.05 1.27
N PRO A 22 9.06 0.77 1.88
CA PRO A 22 9.44 2.11 2.29
C PRO A 22 10.49 2.04 3.41
N PRO A 23 11.35 3.08 3.55
CA PRO A 23 12.35 3.13 4.62
C PRO A 23 11.71 3.24 6.01
N ILE A 24 10.52 3.82 6.11
CA ILE A 24 9.75 3.98 7.35
C ILE A 24 8.26 3.76 7.05
N VAL A 25 7.58 3.05 7.94
CA VAL A 25 6.13 2.87 7.92
C VAL A 25 5.62 2.84 9.36
N GLN A 26 4.40 3.32 9.58
CA GLN A 26 3.79 3.42 10.92
C GLN A 26 2.44 2.72 10.93
N TRP A 27 2.18 1.98 12.01
CA TRP A 27 0.87 1.42 12.31
C TRP A 27 0.41 1.92 13.66
N ARG A 28 -0.85 2.32 13.72
CA ARG A 28 -1.51 2.79 14.93
C ARG A 28 -2.74 1.92 15.14
N TYR A 29 -2.98 1.53 16.39
CA TYR A 29 -4.14 0.71 16.73
C TYR A 29 -5.43 1.45 16.36
N ASP A 30 -6.33 0.74 15.67
CA ASP A 30 -7.66 1.22 15.25
C ASP A 30 -7.66 2.61 14.60
N TRP A 31 -6.59 2.94 13.88
CA TRP A 31 -6.46 4.26 13.27
C TRP A 31 -7.39 4.42 12.09
N HIS A 32 -8.14 5.51 12.13
CA HIS A 32 -9.01 5.96 11.06
C HIS A 32 -8.78 7.47 10.85
N PRO A 33 -8.87 7.97 9.61
CA PRO A 33 -8.81 9.40 9.35
C PRO A 33 -10.04 10.11 9.94
N ASP A 34 -9.87 11.38 10.31
CA ASP A 34 -10.98 12.18 10.81
C ASP A 34 -12.10 12.32 9.75
N PRO A 35 -13.39 12.21 10.12
CA PRO A 35 -14.48 12.32 9.17
C PRO A 35 -14.45 13.62 8.37
N GLY A 36 -14.57 13.53 7.05
CA GLY A 36 -14.57 14.68 6.15
C GLY A 36 -13.20 15.29 5.82
N SER A 37 -12.12 14.79 6.44
CA SER A 37 -10.74 15.18 6.14
C SER A 37 -10.31 14.81 4.71
N ALA A 38 -9.18 15.35 4.25
CA ALA A 38 -8.60 14.96 2.97
C ALA A 38 -8.12 13.50 3.00
N GLU A 39 -7.63 13.05 4.14
CA GLU A 39 -7.23 11.68 4.41
C GLU A 39 -8.43 10.73 4.31
N ALA A 40 -9.60 11.11 4.82
CA ALA A 40 -10.82 10.31 4.67
C ALA A 40 -11.26 10.22 3.19
N LYS A 41 -11.17 11.33 2.44
CA LYS A 41 -11.50 11.35 1.01
C LYS A 41 -10.61 10.44 0.17
N LEU A 42 -9.33 10.26 0.56
CA LEU A 42 -8.43 9.31 -0.12
C LEU A 42 -9.07 7.91 -0.19
N TYR A 43 -9.65 7.45 0.92
CA TYR A 43 -10.30 6.14 0.98
C TYR A 43 -11.63 6.08 0.22
N SER A 44 -12.47 7.12 0.29
CA SER A 44 -13.82 7.09 -0.32
C SER A 44 -13.82 7.40 -1.82
N ASP A 45 -13.01 8.35 -2.27
CA ASP A 45 -13.16 8.99 -3.59
C ASP A 45 -12.06 8.61 -4.58
N PHE A 46 -10.88 8.19 -4.07
CA PHE A 46 -9.67 7.96 -4.87
C PHE A 46 -9.22 6.50 -4.89
N LEU A 47 -9.35 5.76 -3.78
CA LEU A 47 -8.97 4.35 -3.69
C LEU A 47 -10.12 3.38 -4.06
N THR A 48 -11.18 3.90 -4.69
CA THR A 48 -12.26 3.13 -5.28
C THR A 48 -12.08 3.00 -6.79
N ALA A 49 -12.65 1.96 -7.40
CA ALA A 49 -12.61 1.79 -8.85
C ALA A 49 -13.33 2.98 -9.51
N ARG A 50 -12.61 3.72 -10.36
CA ARG A 50 -13.10 4.97 -10.93
C ARG A 50 -12.64 5.09 -12.38
N ASP A 51 -13.54 5.60 -13.21
CA ASP A 51 -13.17 6.11 -14.52
C ASP A 51 -12.61 7.52 -14.37
N TRP A 52 -11.32 7.68 -14.67
CA TRP A 52 -10.59 8.92 -14.49
C TRP A 52 -10.66 9.84 -15.71
N ILE A 53 -10.98 9.30 -16.89
CA ILE A 53 -10.89 10.03 -18.16
C ILE A 53 -12.29 10.21 -18.79
N GLY A 54 -13.23 9.30 -18.52
CA GLY A 54 -14.57 9.32 -19.12
C GLY A 54 -14.60 8.78 -20.55
#